data_AF-A0A2V6R210-F1
#
_entry.id   AF-A0A2V6R210-F1
#
_cell.length_a   1.000
_cell.length_b   1.000
_cell.length_c   1.000
_cell.angle_alpha   90.00
_cell.angle_beta   90.00
_cell.angle_gamma   90.00
#
_symmetry.space_group_name_H-M   'P 1'
#
loop_
_entity.id
_entity.type
_entity.pdbx_description
1 polymer ?
#
loop_
_entity_poly.entity_id
_entity_poly.type
_entity_poly.pdbx_seq_one_letter_code
_entity_poly.pdbx_strand_id
1 'polypeptide(L)' 'VVMYDPWVIPQALDFLVRYRERFPFDRLVSRKFPLEEIDAAFRASEWVHGETKITRAALVP' A
#
# COMPACT_ATOMS: atom_id res chain seq x y z
N VAL A 1 6.85 -3.39 19.08
CA VAL A 1 5.77 -3.64 18.09
C VAL A 1 4.53 -2.95 18.59
N VAL A 2 4.01 -1.96 17.86
CA VAL A 2 2.66 -1.41 18.12
C VAL A 2 1.68 -2.38 17.46
N MET A 3 0.95 -3.14 18.26
CA MET A 3 -0.11 -4.02 17.77
C MET A 3 -1.42 -3.23 17.79
N TYR A 4 -2.15 -3.23 16.68
CA TYR A 4 -3.53 -2.73 16.69
C TYR A 4 -4.42 -3.68 17.48
N ASP A 5 -5.43 -3.15 18.15
CA ASP A 5 -6.47 -3.99 18.71
C ASP A 5 -7.22 -4.74 17.60
N PRO A 6 -7.62 -6.01 17.83
CA PRO A 6 -8.27 -6.82 16.79
C PRO A 6 -9.53 -6.19 16.18
N TRP A 7 -10.24 -5.34 16.93
CA TRP A 7 -11.47 -4.68 16.47
C TRP A 7 -11.21 -3.58 15.43
N VAL A 8 -9.99 -3.08 15.30
CA VAL A 8 -9.65 -1.98 14.36
C VAL A 8 -9.73 -2.45 12.91
N ILE A 9 -9.29 -3.69 12.62
CA ILE A 9 -9.27 -4.26 11.27
C ILE A 9 -10.67 -4.32 10.63
N PRO A 10 -11.71 -4.90 11.27
CA PRO A 10 -13.03 -4.95 10.66
C PRO A 10 -13.63 -3.55 10.46
N GLN A 11 -13.38 -2.60 11.36
CA GLN A 11 -13.85 -1.22 11.19
C GLN A 11 -13.17 -0.51 10.02
N ALA A 12 -11.86 -0.67 9.87
CA ALA A 12 -11.11 -0.11 8.74
C ALA A 12 -11.60 -0.72 7.41
N LEU A 13 -11.86 -2.02 7.38
CA LEU A 13 -12.39 -2.69 6.19
C LEU A 13 -13.79 -2.20 5.83
N ASP A 14 -14.70 -2.08 6.82
CA ASP A 14 -16.04 -1.55 6.61
C ASP A 14 -16.01 -0.11 6.07
N PHE A 15 -15.11 0.73 6.57
CA PHE A 15 -14.85 2.06 6.02
C PHE A 15 -14.44 2.00 4.54
N LEU A 16 -13.44 1.19 4.19
CA LEU A 16 -12.97 1.07 2.81
C LEU A 16 -14.09 0.61 1.87
N VAL A 17 -14.88 -0.39 2.28
CA VAL A 17 -15.99 -0.92 1.48
C VAL A 17 -17.07 0.13 1.26
N ARG A 18 -17.47 0.87 2.30
CA ARG A 18 -18.52 1.90 2.22
C ARG A 18 -18.12 3.10 1.38
N TYR A 19 -16.84 3.47 1.39
CA TYR A 19 -16.36 4.68 0.73
C TYR A 19 -15.55 4.43 -0.54
N ARG A 20 -15.49 3.19 -1.03
CA ARG A 20 -14.67 2.81 -2.20
C ARG A 20 -14.94 3.62 -3.47
N GLU A 21 -16.16 4.12 -3.64
CA GLU A 21 -16.58 4.92 -4.79
C GLU A 21 -16.55 6.44 -4.51
N ARG A 22 -16.42 6.82 -3.24
CA ARG A 22 -16.41 8.23 -2.81
C ARG A 22 -15.01 8.83 -2.88
N PHE A 23 -13.99 8.05 -2.50
CA PHE A 23 -12.61 8.52 -2.47
C PHE A 23 -11.78 7.83 -3.56
N PRO A 24 -10.80 8.53 -4.16
CA PRO A 24 -9.96 7.98 -5.21
C PRO A 24 -8.86 7.09 -4.61
N PHE A 25 -9.25 5.97 -3.99
CA PHE A 25 -8.30 5.06 -3.36
C PHE A 25 -7.31 4.44 -4.36
N ASP A 26 -7.69 4.36 -5.63
CA ASP A 26 -6.82 3.95 -6.75
C ASP A 26 -5.58 4.85 -6.88
N ARG A 27 -5.68 6.13 -6.51
CA ARG A 27 -4.56 7.09 -6.56
C ARG A 27 -3.59 6.96 -5.39
N LEU A 28 -3.91 6.14 -4.38
CA LEU A 28 -3.00 5.93 -3.25
C LEU A 28 -1.74 5.16 -3.67
N VAL A 29 -1.85 4.28 -4.66
CA VAL A 29 -0.73 3.51 -5.20
C VAL A 29 0.07 4.40 -6.16
N SER A 30 1.27 4.80 -5.73
CA SER A 30 2.14 5.68 -6.51
C SER A 30 2.78 4.96 -7.69
N ARG A 31 3.04 3.65 -7.58
CA ARG A 31 3.67 2.85 -8.63
C ARG A 31 3.24 1.40 -8.58
N LYS A 32 3.07 0.79 -9.76
CA LYS A 32 2.82 -0.65 -9.92
C LYS A 32 4.03 -1.29 -10.57
N PHE A 33 4.38 -2.49 -10.13
CA PHE A 33 5.45 -3.30 -10.70
C PHE A 33 4.89 -4.67 -11.08
N PRO A 34 5.22 -5.23 -12.25
CA PRO A 34 4.92 -6.61 -12.55
C PRO A 34 5.69 -7.54 -11.60
N LEU A 35 5.19 -8.76 -11.37
CA LEU A 35 5.79 -9.70 -10.42
C LEU A 35 7.24 -10.04 -10.75
N GLU A 36 7.59 -10.07 -12.04
CA GLU A 36 8.94 -10.30 -12.55
C GLU A 36 9.94 -9.21 -12.10
N GLU A 37 9.45 -8.02 -11.75
CA GLU A 37 10.25 -6.88 -11.30
C GLU A 37 10.25 -6.73 -9.77
N ILE A 38 9.98 -7.80 -9.00
CA ILE A 38 9.88 -7.75 -7.54
C ILE A 38 11.12 -7.13 -6.86
N ASP A 39 12.32 -7.42 -7.35
CA ASP A 39 13.56 -6.84 -6.81
C ASP A 39 13.64 -5.33 -7.04
N ALA A 40 13.12 -4.85 -8.17
CA ALA A 40 13.05 -3.42 -8.46
C ALA A 40 11.98 -2.73 -7.61
N ALA A 41 10.85 -3.41 -7.35
CA ALA A 41 9.81 -2.95 -6.45
C ALA A 41 10.36 -2.76 -5.02
N PHE A 42 11.10 -3.74 -4.50
CA PHE A 42 11.78 -3.62 -3.21
C PHE A 42 12.76 -2.45 -3.21
N ARG A 43 13.73 -2.40 -4.13
CA ARG A 43 14.71 -1.29 -4.17
C ARG A 43 14.07 0.09 -4.22
N ALA A 44 12.93 0.24 -4.89
CA ALA A 44 12.21 1.51 -4.97
C ALA A 44 11.43 1.84 -3.68
N SER A 45 10.93 0.82 -2.96
CA SER A 45 10.14 0.95 -1.73
C SER A 45 10.96 0.92 -0.43
N GLU A 46 12.22 0.51 -0.49
CA GLU A 46 13.10 0.38 0.68
C GLU A 46 13.34 1.72 1.39
N TRP A 47 12.71 1.89 2.55
CA TRP A 47 12.88 3.04 3.45
C TRP A 47 14.17 3.00 4.27
N VAL A 48 14.80 1.83 4.40
CA VAL A 48 15.91 1.59 5.35
C VAL A 48 17.20 2.31 4.94
N HIS A 49 17.35 2.69 3.66
CA HIS A 49 18.61 3.21 3.12
C HIS A 49 18.54 4.60 2.45
N GLY A 50 17.42 5.35 2.57
CA GLY A 50 17.35 6.72 2.05
C GLY A 50 15.93 7.26 1.77
N GLU A 51 15.84 8.39 1.06
CA GLU A 51 14.58 8.97 0.59
C GLU A 51 13.90 8.06 -0.44
N THR A 52 12.76 7.47 -0.09
CA THR A 52 11.95 6.73 -1.07
C THR A 52 11.16 7.70 -1.93
N LYS A 53 11.44 7.73 -3.24
CA LYS A 53 10.66 8.52 -4.21
C LYS A 53 9.21 8.04 -4.37
N ILE A 54 8.89 6.83 -3.91
CA ILE A 54 7.55 6.26 -4.00
C ILE A 54 6.98 6.00 -2.60
N THR A 55 5.75 6.45 -2.37
CA THR A 55 5.08 6.31 -1.06
C THR A 55 4.38 4.96 -0.92
N ARG A 56 3.80 4.43 -2.02
CA ARG A 56 3.13 3.12 -2.03
C ARG A 56 3.37 2.40 -3.36
N ALA A 57 3.92 1.19 -3.28
CA ALA A 57 4.05 0.28 -4.42
C ALA A 57 3.00 -0.83 -4.35
N ALA A 58 2.60 -1.35 -5.51
CA ALA A 58 1.80 -2.57 -5.60
C ALA A 58 2.41 -3.51 -6.64
N LEU A 59 2.41 -4.81 -6.34
CA LEU A 59 2.70 -5.85 -7.33
C LEU A 59 1.42 -6.14 -8.12
N VAL A 60 1.55 -6.26 -9.43
CA VAL A 60 0.49 -6.77 -10.31
C VAL A 60 0.88 -8.14 -10.85
N PRO A 61 -0.09 -9.06 -11.02
CA PRO A 61 0.15 -10.37 -11.62
C PRO A 61 0.74 -10.29 -13.02
#